data_AF-A0A5J4YBI6-F1
#
_entry.id   AF-A0A5J4YBI6-F1
#
_cell.length_a   1.000
_cell.length_b   1.000
_cell.length_c   1.000
_cell.angle_alpha   90.00
_cell.angle_beta   90.00
_cell.angle_gamma   90.00
#
_symmetry.space_group_name_H-M   'P 1'
#
loop_
_entity.id
_entity.type
_entity.pdbx_description
1 polymer ?
#
loop_
_entity_poly.entity_id
_entity_poly.type
_entity_poly.pdbx_seq_one_letter_code
_entity_poly.pdbx_strand_id
1 'polypeptide(L)'
;MEKSDTLSEFAGVDIQAVIHDLPSFVSSFDYSLVSQTFLQQPAAAGRIAHLDTLSIQHTAEALQVHGCSLLDQAQEAVTQLVTGHMQELCEVLSQQEVVTVLEAAHAAIRASAEGQDLAALQLQDLSQQQQQQDQSQASDSMRQDTDANAHTSSPDAAFSSCGSSDMHRSWLEDLSGAQLVEHAEMVQAGLQQQQLADAHQSCLDCLAELLTGIGNALGLLRSLYHGALQYQWDLAQYSESTSDGSSKQSQHHGDTSEAILAVLAQAQDADVQQSLPEAFLQVAAAATLSAADHGVHSKEQASRRSRTLPDDAQMFADGFVVGLSFALQVLGQQEQFNSLQWWRALDKYHDQQQKKLRACTGTKTQVSSTGAVSGNWLQGLFKLGKDADAHQHVNSDMFSEVDMGRMQLQLQHLERVQQEIKLIQSTFEAVPLIQM
;
A
#
# COMPACT_ATOMS: atom_id res chain seq x y z
N MET A 1 -29.87 38.29 37.07
CA MET A 1 -28.82 37.82 36.17
C MET A 1 -28.46 36.41 36.60
N GLU A 2 -29.33 35.47 36.25
CA GLU A 2 -29.05 34.05 36.42
C GLU A 2 -28.10 33.64 35.29
N LYS A 3 -26.95 33.09 35.65
CA LYS A 3 -26.12 32.32 34.73
C LYS A 3 -26.89 31.02 34.45
N SER A 4 -27.34 30.82 33.21
CA SER A 4 -27.83 29.52 32.79
C SER A 4 -26.61 28.61 32.57
N ASP A 5 -26.20 27.93 33.63
CA ASP A 5 -25.31 26.78 33.59
C ASP A 5 -26.10 25.57 33.05
N THR A 6 -26.36 25.56 31.74
CA THR A 6 -26.99 24.41 31.04
C THR A 6 -26.32 24.12 29.70
N LEU A 7 -24.98 24.04 29.67
CA LEU A 7 -24.21 23.55 28.51
C LEU A 7 -22.88 22.92 28.96
N SER A 8 -22.90 22.00 29.94
CA SER A 8 -21.69 21.26 30.35
C SER A 8 -21.89 19.73 30.31
N GLU A 9 -22.70 19.23 29.38
CA GLU A 9 -23.06 17.80 29.32
C GLU A 9 -22.84 17.14 27.95
N PHE A 10 -21.95 17.71 27.12
CA PHE A 10 -21.38 17.01 25.96
C PHE A 10 -19.86 16.93 26.12
N ALA A 11 -19.39 15.92 26.87
CA ALA A 11 -17.99 15.53 26.84
C ALA A 11 -17.72 14.74 25.53
N GLY A 12 -17.80 15.44 24.41
CA GLY A 12 -17.64 14.89 23.05
C GLY A 12 -16.87 15.84 22.15
N VAL A 13 -16.34 15.32 21.05
CA VAL A 13 -15.57 16.07 20.05
C VAL A 13 -16.45 17.14 19.39
N ASP A 14 -16.04 18.41 19.46
CA ASP A 14 -16.74 19.52 18.79
C ASP A 14 -16.45 19.49 17.29
N ILE A 15 -17.47 19.11 16.51
CA ILE A 15 -17.35 18.94 15.05
C ILE A 15 -17.07 20.25 14.33
N GLN A 16 -17.58 21.38 14.82
CA GLN A 16 -17.29 22.67 14.21
C GLN A 16 -15.82 23.04 14.40
N ALA A 17 -15.25 22.75 15.58
CA ALA A 17 -13.83 22.90 15.84
C ALA A 17 -12.99 21.95 14.98
N VAL A 18 -13.44 20.70 14.79
CA VAL A 18 -12.79 19.72 13.91
C VAL A 18 -12.74 20.20 12.46
N ILE A 19 -13.83 20.75 11.92
CA ILE A 19 -13.85 21.26 10.53
C ILE A 19 -12.91 22.46 10.38
N HIS A 20 -12.83 23.33 11.40
CA HIS A 20 -11.95 24.49 11.37
C HIS A 20 -10.46 24.12 11.49
N ASP A 21 -10.12 23.12 12.30
CA ASP A 21 -8.74 22.63 12.49
C ASP A 21 -8.59 21.20 11.93
N LEU A 22 -9.03 21.04 10.68
CA LEU A 22 -9.05 19.74 10.00
C LEU A 22 -7.66 19.08 9.90
N PRO A 23 -6.55 19.80 9.60
CA PRO A 23 -5.22 19.19 9.54
C PRO A 23 -4.80 18.52 10.86
N SER A 24 -5.06 19.17 12.00
CA SER A 24 -4.75 18.61 13.32
C SER A 24 -5.62 17.39 13.64
N PHE A 25 -6.89 17.41 13.19
CA PHE A 25 -7.79 16.27 13.37
C PHE A 25 -7.35 15.05 12.57
N VAL A 26 -7.08 15.21 11.26
CA VAL A 26 -6.76 14.07 10.38
C VAL A 26 -5.41 13.41 10.71
N SER A 27 -4.51 14.13 11.37
CA SER A 27 -3.24 13.60 11.88
C SER A 27 -3.37 12.94 13.26
N SER A 28 -4.40 13.28 14.04
CA SER A 28 -4.57 12.80 15.42
C SER A 28 -5.61 11.68 15.58
N PHE A 29 -6.40 11.39 14.54
CA PHE A 29 -7.47 10.40 14.58
C PHE A 29 -7.35 9.38 13.44
N ASP A 30 -7.65 8.12 13.72
CA ASP A 30 -7.73 7.06 12.72
C ASP A 30 -9.20 6.78 12.36
N TYR A 31 -9.53 6.85 11.07
CA TYR A 31 -10.85 6.49 10.56
C TYR A 31 -10.99 4.97 10.39
N SER A 32 -12.14 4.43 10.79
CA SER A 32 -12.56 3.06 10.48
C SER A 32 -13.68 3.06 9.44
N LEU A 33 -13.46 2.43 8.29
CA LEU A 33 -14.45 2.31 7.23
C LEU A 33 -15.61 1.39 7.65
N VAL A 34 -15.30 0.32 8.40
CA VAL A 34 -16.27 -0.69 8.84
C VAL A 34 -17.19 -0.14 9.92
N SER A 35 -16.62 0.47 10.96
CA SER A 35 -17.40 0.99 12.09
C SER A 35 -17.87 2.43 11.88
N GLN A 36 -17.44 3.08 10.80
CA GLN A 36 -17.74 4.48 10.46
C GLN A 36 -17.49 5.41 11.65
N THR A 37 -16.38 5.16 12.35
CA THR A 37 -16.03 5.81 13.60
C THR A 37 -14.56 6.22 13.54
N PHE A 38 -14.25 7.38 14.12
CA PHE A 38 -12.89 7.85 14.34
C PHE A 38 -12.46 7.54 15.76
N LEU A 39 -11.23 7.07 15.90
CA LEU A 39 -10.59 6.84 17.19
C LEU A 39 -9.36 7.73 17.30
N GLN A 40 -9.23 8.46 18.42
CA GLN A 40 -8.04 9.25 18.66
C GLN A 40 -6.80 8.35 18.83
N GLN A 41 -5.71 8.73 18.18
CA GLN A 41 -4.45 8.01 18.31
C GLN A 41 -3.88 8.15 19.74
N PRO A 42 -3.38 7.05 20.35
CA PRO A 42 -2.77 7.11 21.68
C PRO A 42 -1.58 8.08 21.76
N ALA A 43 -0.85 8.27 20.65
CA ALA A 43 0.25 9.23 20.58
C ALA A 43 -0.23 10.69 20.74
N ALA A 44 -1.39 11.01 20.15
CA ALA A 44 -2.01 12.33 20.24
C ALA A 44 -2.71 12.56 21.60
N ALA A 45 -3.27 11.51 22.20
CA ALA A 45 -3.95 11.58 23.50
C ALA A 45 -3.01 11.76 24.70
N GLY A 46 -1.68 11.70 24.52
CA GLY A 46 -0.71 11.93 25.60
C GLY A 46 -0.85 10.91 26.77
N ARG A 47 -0.98 11.40 28.01
CA ARG A 47 -1.17 10.55 29.22
C ARG A 47 -2.64 10.39 29.64
N ILE A 48 -3.57 10.66 28.74
CA ILE A 48 -4.99 10.60 29.07
C ILE A 48 -5.44 9.14 29.11
N ALA A 49 -6.25 8.77 30.09
CA ALA A 49 -6.70 7.39 30.31
C ALA A 49 -7.80 6.92 29.33
N HIS A 50 -8.37 7.86 28.57
CA HIS A 50 -9.47 7.65 27.64
C HIS A 50 -9.09 8.24 26.28
N LEU A 51 -9.50 7.57 25.21
CA LEU A 51 -9.34 8.04 23.83
C LEU A 51 -10.66 8.65 23.38
N ASP A 52 -10.59 9.80 22.70
CA ASP A 52 -11.79 10.41 22.12
C ASP A 52 -12.27 9.61 20.91
N THR A 53 -13.59 9.63 20.68
CA THR A 53 -14.25 8.91 19.59
C THR A 53 -15.23 9.84 18.88
N LEU A 54 -15.24 9.84 17.54
CA LEU A 54 -16.23 10.55 16.73
C LEU A 54 -17.00 9.53 15.88
N SER A 55 -18.30 9.40 16.13
CA SER A 55 -19.20 8.50 15.42
C SER A 55 -20.23 9.27 14.60
N ILE A 56 -21.00 8.56 13.77
CA ILE A 56 -22.14 9.12 13.03
C ILE A 56 -23.18 9.77 13.96
N GLN A 57 -23.29 9.29 15.21
CA GLN A 57 -24.22 9.89 16.16
C GLN A 57 -23.79 11.31 16.53
N HIS A 58 -22.50 11.54 16.77
CA HIS A 58 -21.98 12.88 17.05
C HIS A 58 -22.19 13.82 15.84
N THR A 59 -22.02 13.31 14.61
CA THR A 59 -22.28 14.10 13.40
C THR A 59 -23.76 14.45 13.24
N ALA A 60 -24.68 13.53 13.53
CA ALA A 60 -26.11 13.79 13.54
C ALA A 60 -26.50 14.85 14.60
N GLU A 61 -25.94 14.75 15.81
CA GLU A 61 -26.16 15.73 16.89
C GLU A 61 -25.63 17.12 16.52
N ALA A 62 -24.45 17.22 15.91
CA ALA A 62 -23.93 18.51 15.43
C ALA A 62 -24.79 19.11 14.31
N LEU A 63 -25.34 18.29 13.41
CA LEU A 63 -26.24 18.77 12.36
C LEU A 63 -27.60 19.25 12.91
N GLN A 64 -28.07 18.65 14.01
CA GLN A 64 -29.26 19.14 14.72
C GLN A 64 -29.03 20.56 15.28
N VAL A 65 -27.83 20.84 15.79
CA VAL A 65 -27.50 22.12 16.43
C VAL A 65 -27.12 23.20 15.41
N HIS A 66 -26.26 22.86 14.45
CA HIS A 66 -25.62 23.82 13.53
C HIS A 66 -26.27 23.86 12.14
N GLY A 67 -27.10 22.88 11.80
CA GLY A 67 -27.77 22.78 10.51
C GLY A 67 -26.86 22.28 9.37
N CYS A 68 -27.44 22.20 8.16
CA CYS A 68 -26.76 21.62 6.99
C CYS A 68 -25.60 22.47 6.45
N SER A 69 -25.46 23.73 6.85
CA SER A 69 -24.30 24.57 6.46
C SER A 69 -22.96 23.99 6.95
N LEU A 70 -23.00 23.08 7.93
CA LEU A 70 -21.85 22.31 8.39
C LEU A 70 -21.34 21.35 7.29
N LEU A 71 -22.24 20.80 6.46
CA LEU A 71 -21.88 19.91 5.34
C LEU A 71 -21.11 20.68 4.27
N ASP A 72 -21.59 21.87 3.90
CA ASP A 72 -20.95 22.73 2.90
C ASP A 72 -19.57 23.19 3.38
N GLN A 73 -19.47 23.61 4.65
CA GLN A 73 -18.20 23.99 5.28
C GLN A 73 -17.20 22.83 5.32
N ALA A 74 -17.67 21.64 5.69
CA ALA A 74 -16.83 20.45 5.71
C ALA A 74 -16.37 20.04 4.32
N GLN A 75 -17.27 20.08 3.32
CA GLN A 75 -16.91 19.77 1.94
C GLN A 75 -15.84 20.71 1.42
N GLU A 76 -15.97 22.01 1.66
CA GLU A 76 -14.96 23.00 1.28
C GLU A 76 -13.62 22.74 1.98
N ALA A 77 -13.63 22.56 3.32
CA ALA A 77 -12.43 22.30 4.10
C ALA A 77 -11.71 21.00 3.67
N VAL A 78 -12.47 19.93 3.43
CA VAL A 78 -11.95 18.65 2.94
C VAL A 78 -11.40 18.81 1.52
N THR A 79 -12.08 19.55 0.65
CA THR A 79 -11.60 19.80 -0.72
C THR A 79 -10.26 20.52 -0.70
N GLN A 80 -10.13 21.59 0.09
CA GLN A 80 -8.89 22.37 0.22
C GLN A 80 -7.74 21.52 0.79
N LEU A 81 -8.00 20.73 1.82
CA LEU A 81 -6.97 19.85 2.41
C LEU A 81 -6.54 18.76 1.42
N VAL A 82 -7.48 18.10 0.75
CA VAL A 82 -7.18 17.01 -0.19
C VAL A 82 -6.41 17.53 -1.39
N THR A 83 -6.81 18.67 -1.96
CA THR A 83 -6.05 19.31 -3.06
C THR A 83 -4.64 19.70 -2.62
N GLY A 84 -4.49 20.27 -1.42
CA GLY A 84 -3.17 20.59 -0.86
C GLY A 84 -2.28 19.36 -0.69
N HIS A 85 -2.80 18.28 -0.08
CA HIS A 85 -2.03 17.04 0.09
C HIS A 85 -1.71 16.35 -1.25
N MET A 86 -2.58 16.43 -2.26
CA MET A 86 -2.27 15.91 -3.60
C MET A 86 -1.14 16.69 -4.27
N GLN A 87 -1.12 18.03 -4.11
CA GLN A 87 -0.02 18.85 -4.60
C GLN A 87 1.29 18.52 -3.88
N GLU A 88 1.27 18.40 -2.55
CA GLU A 88 2.43 18.02 -1.75
C GLU A 88 2.95 16.61 -2.13
N LEU A 89 2.04 15.66 -2.37
CA LEU A 89 2.38 14.33 -2.84
C LEU A 89 3.10 14.39 -4.20
N CYS A 90 2.61 15.21 -5.14
CA CYS A 90 3.30 15.45 -6.41
C CYS A 90 4.66 16.14 -6.22
N GLU A 91 4.77 17.10 -5.29
CA GLU A 91 6.04 17.77 -5.00
C GLU A 91 7.08 16.79 -4.43
N VAL A 92 6.69 15.97 -3.44
CA VAL A 92 7.55 14.94 -2.83
C VAL A 92 8.04 13.94 -3.88
N LEU A 93 7.14 13.45 -4.73
CA LEU A 93 7.48 12.50 -5.79
C LEU A 93 8.35 13.11 -6.90
N SER A 94 8.29 14.43 -7.08
CA SER A 94 9.13 15.17 -8.04
C SER A 94 10.53 15.46 -7.51
N GLN A 95 10.81 15.20 -6.23
CA GLN A 95 12.13 15.43 -5.67
C GLN A 95 13.18 14.52 -6.32
N GLN A 96 14.34 15.10 -6.64
CA GLN A 96 15.43 14.38 -7.30
C GLN A 96 15.87 13.13 -6.51
N GLU A 97 15.83 13.19 -5.18
CA GLU A 97 16.22 12.07 -4.31
C GLU A 97 15.28 10.86 -4.50
N VAL A 98 13.97 11.10 -4.54
CA VAL A 98 12.96 10.07 -4.81
C VAL A 98 13.15 9.48 -6.20
N VAL A 99 13.29 10.33 -7.22
CA VAL A 99 13.52 9.89 -8.60
C VAL A 99 14.78 9.02 -8.72
N THR A 100 15.88 9.41 -8.07
CA THR A 100 17.12 8.61 -8.10
C THR A 100 16.97 7.24 -7.45
N VAL A 101 16.18 7.12 -6.38
CA VAL A 101 15.88 5.83 -5.75
C VAL A 101 15.06 4.95 -6.69
N LEU A 102 14.04 5.52 -7.34
CA LEU A 102 13.21 4.81 -8.31
C LEU A 102 14.02 4.32 -9.52
N GLU A 103 14.85 5.19 -10.10
CA GLU A 103 15.74 4.84 -11.21
C GLU A 103 16.76 3.76 -10.82
N ALA A 104 17.32 3.84 -9.62
CA ALA A 104 18.26 2.84 -9.11
C ALA A 104 17.59 1.47 -8.90
N ALA A 105 16.38 1.44 -8.35
CA ALA A 105 15.60 0.21 -8.18
C ALA A 105 15.24 -0.42 -9.53
N HIS A 106 14.78 0.39 -10.49
CA HIS A 106 14.53 -0.05 -11.86
C HIS A 106 15.80 -0.67 -12.47
N ALA A 107 16.93 0.05 -12.43
CA ALA A 107 18.18 -0.40 -13.04
C ALA A 107 18.66 -1.74 -12.44
N ALA A 108 18.49 -1.94 -11.14
CA ALA A 108 18.89 -3.18 -10.48
C ALA A 108 18.06 -4.39 -10.93
N ILE A 109 16.74 -4.23 -11.09
CA ILE A 109 15.87 -5.30 -11.59
C ILE A 109 16.21 -5.65 -13.05
N ARG A 110 16.46 -4.64 -13.89
CA ARG A 110 16.87 -4.84 -15.28
C ARG A 110 18.20 -5.60 -15.37
N ALA A 111 19.18 -5.23 -14.55
CA ALA A 111 20.47 -5.94 -14.51
C ALA A 111 20.32 -7.39 -14.03
N SER A 112 19.40 -7.66 -13.10
CA SER A 112 19.08 -9.02 -12.65
C SER A 112 18.49 -9.86 -13.78
N ALA A 113 17.55 -9.29 -14.56
CA ALA A 113 16.94 -9.95 -15.70
C ALA A 113 17.96 -10.25 -16.83
N GLU A 114 18.80 -9.28 -17.19
CA GLU A 114 19.84 -9.46 -18.20
C GLU A 114 20.87 -10.52 -17.78
N GLY A 115 21.21 -10.59 -16.48
CA GLY A 115 22.10 -11.61 -15.93
C GLY A 115 21.50 -13.03 -15.99
N GLN A 116 20.19 -13.16 -15.78
CA GLN A 116 19.46 -14.41 -15.92
C GLN A 116 19.38 -14.86 -17.39
N ASP A 117 19.16 -13.94 -18.32
CA ASP A 117 19.14 -14.22 -19.75
C ASP A 117 20.51 -14.66 -20.27
N LEU A 118 21.59 -14.03 -19.81
CA LEU A 118 22.96 -14.44 -20.14
C LEU A 118 23.29 -15.83 -19.58
N ALA A 119 22.87 -16.13 -18.35
CA ALA A 119 23.05 -17.46 -17.76
C ALA A 119 22.22 -18.53 -18.51
N ALA A 120 21.00 -18.20 -18.93
CA ALA A 120 20.14 -19.07 -19.72
C ALA A 120 20.73 -19.34 -21.12
N LEU A 121 21.28 -18.32 -21.79
CA LEU A 121 21.99 -18.46 -23.05
C LEU A 121 23.25 -19.33 -22.92
N GLN A 122 24.03 -19.16 -21.85
CA GLN A 122 25.19 -20.01 -21.57
C GLN A 122 24.82 -21.47 -21.31
N LEU A 123 23.73 -21.73 -20.57
CA LEU A 123 23.21 -23.08 -20.37
C LEU A 123 22.69 -23.70 -21.68
N GLN A 124 22.07 -22.89 -22.54
CA GLN A 124 21.63 -23.33 -23.85
C GLN A 124 22.82 -23.67 -24.76
N ASP A 125 23.87 -22.86 -24.77
CA ASP A 125 25.11 -23.14 -25.50
C ASP A 125 25.82 -24.40 -24.97
N LEU A 126 25.89 -24.57 -23.65
CA LEU A 126 26.44 -25.78 -23.02
C LEU A 126 25.62 -27.03 -23.38
N SER A 127 24.29 -26.91 -23.40
CA SER A 127 23.41 -28.02 -23.80
C SER A 127 23.56 -28.37 -25.29
N GLN A 128 23.75 -27.37 -26.17
CA GLN A 128 24.02 -27.58 -27.59
C GLN A 128 25.39 -28.20 -27.83
N GLN A 129 26.42 -27.79 -27.08
CA GLN A 129 27.74 -28.43 -27.12
C GLN A 129 27.69 -29.88 -26.65
N GLN A 130 26.93 -30.17 -25.60
CA GLN A 130 26.71 -31.54 -25.12
C GLN A 130 26.02 -32.39 -26.20
N GLN A 131 24.99 -31.85 -26.86
CA GLN A 131 24.30 -32.53 -27.97
C GLN A 131 25.21 -32.77 -29.19
N GLN A 132 26.11 -31.84 -29.50
CA GLN A 132 27.11 -32.01 -30.56
C GLN A 132 28.20 -33.03 -30.17
N GLN A 133 28.57 -33.11 -28.88
CA GLN A 133 29.48 -34.15 -28.38
C GLN A 133 28.83 -35.54 -28.44
N ASP A 134 27.55 -35.67 -28.08
CA ASP A 134 26.83 -36.93 -28.17
C ASP A 134 26.59 -37.35 -29.63
N GLN A 135 26.35 -36.41 -30.54
CA GLN A 135 26.26 -36.69 -31.99
C GLN A 135 27.61 -37.08 -32.60
N SER A 136 28.72 -36.47 -32.16
CA SER A 136 30.05 -36.83 -32.64
C SER A 136 30.50 -38.21 -32.14
N GLN A 137 30.16 -38.60 -30.90
CA GLN A 137 30.37 -39.96 -30.40
C GLN A 137 29.45 -41.00 -31.06
N ALA A 138 28.23 -40.62 -31.46
CA ALA A 138 27.35 -41.49 -32.24
C ALA A 138 27.80 -41.66 -33.70
N SER A 139 28.43 -40.64 -34.29
CA SER A 139 28.90 -40.67 -35.68
C SER A 139 30.21 -41.46 -35.91
N ASP A 140 30.93 -41.84 -34.84
CA ASP A 140 32.13 -42.70 -34.94
C ASP A 140 31.79 -44.21 -34.97
N SER A 141 30.50 -44.58 -34.92
CA SER A 141 30.02 -45.97 -35.08
C SER A 141 29.19 -46.23 -36.34
N MET A 142 29.00 -45.26 -37.24
CA MET A 142 28.21 -45.51 -38.45
C MET A 142 28.61 -44.60 -39.61
N ARG A 143 29.61 -45.04 -40.39
CA ARG A 143 29.78 -44.61 -41.78
C ARG A 143 29.00 -45.56 -42.69
N GLN A 144 27.94 -45.07 -43.32
CA GLN A 144 27.64 -45.36 -44.73
C GLN A 144 26.59 -44.40 -45.29
N ASP A 145 27.00 -43.74 -46.38
CA ASP A 145 26.25 -43.29 -47.57
C ASP A 145 24.98 -42.44 -47.40
N THR A 146 25.03 -41.19 -47.90
CA THR A 146 24.41 -40.82 -49.20
C THR A 146 24.56 -39.31 -49.52
N ASP A 147 24.55 -39.04 -50.82
CA ASP A 147 24.90 -37.80 -51.50
C ASP A 147 23.89 -36.64 -51.39
N ALA A 148 24.44 -35.43 -51.56
CA ALA A 148 23.93 -34.27 -52.31
C ALA A 148 22.46 -33.84 -52.16
N ASN A 149 22.24 -32.64 -51.60
CA ASN A 149 21.68 -31.53 -52.36
C ASN A 149 21.91 -30.18 -51.65
N ALA A 150 22.35 -29.18 -52.42
CA ALA A 150 22.53 -27.81 -51.96
C ALA A 150 21.24 -27.02 -52.20
N HIS A 151 20.67 -26.39 -51.17
CA HIS A 151 19.83 -25.21 -51.35
C HIS A 151 20.08 -24.16 -50.26
N THR A 152 20.41 -22.98 -50.79
CA THR A 152 20.62 -21.69 -50.17
C THR A 152 19.30 -21.04 -49.77
N SER A 153 19.19 -20.50 -48.55
CA SER A 153 18.43 -19.25 -48.31
C SER A 153 18.67 -18.71 -46.90
N SER A 154 19.06 -17.44 -46.89
CA SER A 154 19.29 -16.51 -45.77
C SER A 154 18.03 -16.27 -44.91
N PRO A 155 18.17 -15.63 -43.72
CA PRO A 155 17.06 -15.30 -42.85
C PRO A 155 16.40 -13.99 -43.28
N ASP A 156 15.15 -14.05 -43.71
CA ASP A 156 14.33 -12.85 -43.92
C ASP A 156 13.81 -12.36 -42.56
N ALA A 157 14.48 -11.32 -42.08
CA ALA A 157 13.89 -10.32 -41.21
C ALA A 157 12.85 -9.53 -42.01
N ALA A 158 11.57 -9.59 -41.64
CA ALA A 158 10.61 -8.49 -41.78
C ALA A 158 9.21 -8.90 -41.30
N PHE A 159 8.48 -7.89 -40.81
CA PHE A 159 7.08 -7.85 -40.35
C PHE A 159 6.88 -8.39 -38.93
N SER A 160 6.33 -7.62 -37.99
CA SER A 160 5.18 -6.75 -38.17
C SER A 160 5.24 -5.55 -37.23
N SER A 161 5.46 -4.37 -37.82
CA SER A 161 4.92 -3.11 -37.32
C SER A 161 3.40 -3.21 -37.26
N CYS A 162 2.86 -3.25 -36.05
CA CYS A 162 1.49 -2.90 -35.70
C CYS A 162 1.67 -1.87 -34.57
N GLY A 163 1.22 -0.62 -34.65
CA GLY A 163 -0.05 -0.19 -35.23
C GLY A 163 -0.86 0.42 -34.09
N SER A 164 -0.35 1.53 -33.55
CA SER A 164 -1.10 2.61 -32.90
C SER A 164 -2.40 2.25 -32.16
N SER A 165 -2.29 1.74 -30.92
CA SER A 165 -3.21 2.10 -29.83
C SER A 165 -2.65 1.76 -28.43
N ASP A 166 -1.34 1.90 -28.22
CA ASP A 166 -0.76 1.66 -26.90
C ASP A 166 -1.03 2.87 -26.00
N MET A 167 -2.15 2.84 -25.26
CA MET A 167 -2.20 3.57 -24.00
C MET A 167 -1.00 3.09 -23.18
N HIS A 168 -0.17 4.03 -22.74
CA HIS A 168 1.11 3.78 -22.05
C HIS A 168 1.05 2.59 -21.09
N ARG A 169 1.47 1.42 -21.55
CA ARG A 169 1.62 0.22 -20.74
C ARG A 169 2.85 0.44 -19.86
N SER A 170 2.69 0.44 -18.54
CA SER A 170 3.83 0.63 -17.64
C SER A 170 4.78 -0.56 -17.76
N TRP A 171 6.09 -0.30 -17.75
CA TRP A 171 7.11 -1.36 -17.77
C TRP A 171 6.98 -2.34 -16.58
N LEU A 172 6.32 -1.91 -15.50
CA LEU A 172 6.00 -2.76 -14.35
C LEU A 172 5.09 -3.94 -14.74
N GLU A 173 4.26 -3.81 -15.78
CA GLU A 173 3.40 -4.89 -16.26
C GLU A 173 4.17 -6.04 -16.92
N ASP A 174 5.40 -5.79 -17.35
CA ASP A 174 6.25 -6.78 -18.00
C ASP A 174 7.06 -7.61 -16.98
N LEU A 175 7.08 -7.17 -15.71
CA LEU A 175 7.77 -7.87 -14.64
C LEU A 175 7.03 -9.14 -14.22
N SER A 176 7.79 -10.18 -13.87
CA SER A 176 7.22 -11.29 -13.11
C SER A 176 6.77 -10.80 -11.74
N GLY A 177 5.76 -11.47 -11.16
CA GLY A 177 5.26 -11.07 -9.83
C GLY A 177 6.33 -11.07 -8.73
N ALA A 178 7.36 -11.92 -8.82
CA ALA A 178 8.48 -11.90 -7.88
C ALA A 178 9.37 -10.65 -8.06
N GLN A 179 9.70 -10.30 -9.31
CA GLN A 179 10.48 -9.09 -9.61
C GLN A 179 9.74 -7.82 -9.22
N LEU A 180 8.41 -7.79 -9.35
CA LEU A 180 7.59 -6.67 -8.93
C LEU A 180 7.67 -6.44 -7.41
N VAL A 181 7.63 -7.50 -6.62
CA VAL A 181 7.74 -7.41 -5.15
C VAL A 181 9.17 -7.04 -4.74
N GLU A 182 10.19 -7.66 -5.36
CA GLU A 182 11.59 -7.29 -5.12
C GLU A 182 11.85 -5.81 -5.44
N HIS A 183 11.29 -5.31 -6.55
CA HIS A 183 11.35 -3.90 -6.91
C HIS A 183 10.73 -3.02 -5.81
N ALA A 184 9.53 -3.35 -5.34
CA ALA A 184 8.85 -2.60 -4.30
C ALA A 184 9.63 -2.62 -2.97
N GLU A 185 10.24 -3.74 -2.58
CA GLU A 185 11.13 -3.85 -1.41
C GLU A 185 12.37 -2.95 -1.55
N MET A 186 12.96 -2.87 -2.75
CA MET A 186 14.10 -1.99 -3.03
C MET A 186 13.73 -0.51 -2.93
N VAL A 187 12.59 -0.13 -3.51
CA VAL A 187 12.05 1.23 -3.41
C VAL A 187 11.74 1.56 -1.96
N GLN A 188 11.06 0.67 -1.23
CA GLN A 188 10.75 0.83 0.18
C GLN A 188 12.04 1.09 0.99
N ALA A 189 13.06 0.23 0.84
CA ALA A 189 14.32 0.35 1.57
C ALA A 189 15.09 1.63 1.22
N GLY A 190 15.05 2.06 -0.05
CA GLY A 190 15.68 3.29 -0.50
C GLY A 190 15.01 4.53 0.07
N LEU A 191 13.67 4.61 -0.01
CA LEU A 191 12.91 5.75 0.48
C LEU A 191 12.85 5.85 2.01
N GLN A 192 13.00 4.72 2.72
CA GLN A 192 13.18 4.72 4.18
C GLN A 192 14.49 5.38 4.63
N GLN A 193 15.54 5.32 3.80
CA GLN A 193 16.86 5.89 4.13
C GLN A 193 16.99 7.36 3.76
N GLN A 194 16.16 7.85 2.82
CA GLN A 194 16.13 9.26 2.46
C GLN A 194 15.36 10.05 3.52
N GLN A 195 16.03 11.03 4.12
CA GLN A 195 15.40 12.01 4.99
C GLN A 195 15.08 13.24 4.14
N LEU A 196 13.83 13.69 4.19
CA LEU A 196 13.43 14.95 3.57
C LEU A 196 14.25 16.10 4.17
N ALA A 197 14.72 17.02 3.33
CA ALA A 197 15.68 18.06 3.73
C ALA A 197 15.24 18.92 4.93
N ASP A 198 13.93 19.06 5.15
CA ASP A 198 13.34 19.98 6.14
C ASP A 198 12.63 19.28 7.32
N ALA A 199 12.45 17.96 7.27
CA ALA A 199 11.78 17.19 8.32
C ALA A 199 12.59 15.92 8.59
N HIS A 200 12.95 15.63 9.84
CA HIS A 200 13.64 14.40 10.24
C HIS A 200 12.77 13.13 10.09
N GLN A 201 11.96 13.05 9.04
CA GLN A 201 10.97 12.03 8.72
C GLN A 201 11.33 11.40 7.36
N SER A 202 11.08 10.09 7.24
CA SER A 202 11.29 9.40 5.96
C SER A 202 10.29 9.90 4.92
N CYS A 203 10.70 9.91 3.65
CA CYS A 203 9.79 10.13 2.52
C CYS A 203 8.55 9.20 2.57
N LEU A 204 8.72 7.92 2.92
CA LEU A 204 7.58 7.00 3.03
C LEU A 204 6.64 7.35 4.18
N ASP A 205 7.18 7.85 5.29
CA ASP A 205 6.36 8.25 6.44
C ASP A 205 5.54 9.50 6.08
N CYS A 206 6.15 10.47 5.39
CA CYS A 206 5.46 11.64 4.85
C CYS A 206 4.36 11.24 3.86
N LEU A 207 4.65 10.36 2.91
CA LEU A 207 3.65 9.85 1.96
C LEU A 207 2.50 9.12 2.66
N ALA A 208 2.82 8.27 3.63
CA ALA A 208 1.81 7.56 4.41
C ALA A 208 0.94 8.53 5.22
N GLU A 209 1.52 9.59 5.79
CA GLU A 209 0.80 10.64 6.51
C GLU A 209 -0.13 11.42 5.58
N LEU A 210 0.33 11.83 4.40
CA LEU A 210 -0.50 12.52 3.40
C LEU A 210 -1.68 11.65 2.93
N LEU A 211 -1.41 10.39 2.56
CA LEU A 211 -2.45 9.45 2.14
C LEU A 211 -3.44 9.18 3.28
N THR A 212 -2.95 8.97 4.49
CA THR A 212 -3.83 8.77 5.67
C THR A 212 -4.67 10.01 5.95
N GLY A 213 -4.08 11.20 5.85
CA GLY A 213 -4.78 12.48 6.01
C GLY A 213 -5.88 12.67 4.98
N ILE A 214 -5.63 12.34 3.70
CA ILE A 214 -6.65 12.34 2.64
C ILE A 214 -7.79 11.39 2.99
N GLY A 215 -7.48 10.14 3.34
CA GLY A 215 -8.53 9.16 3.64
C GLY A 215 -9.32 9.47 4.91
N ASN A 216 -8.69 10.02 5.94
CA ASN A 216 -9.35 10.49 7.16
C ASN A 216 -10.27 11.68 6.87
N ALA A 217 -9.84 12.63 6.03
CA ALA A 217 -10.67 13.75 5.61
C ALA A 217 -11.91 13.29 4.82
N LEU A 218 -11.73 12.36 3.88
CA LEU A 218 -12.83 11.75 3.13
C LEU A 218 -13.75 10.91 4.04
N GLY A 219 -13.19 10.23 5.05
CA GLY A 219 -13.95 9.54 6.09
C GLY A 219 -14.81 10.48 6.92
N LEU A 220 -14.31 11.69 7.21
CA LEU A 220 -15.06 12.70 7.97
C LEU A 220 -16.23 13.22 7.16
N LEU A 221 -15.96 13.55 5.88
CA LEU A 221 -17.00 13.96 4.94
C LEU A 221 -18.08 12.88 4.84
N ARG A 222 -17.67 11.62 4.65
CA ARG A 222 -18.59 10.48 4.64
C ARG A 222 -19.41 10.39 5.92
N SER A 223 -18.78 10.48 7.10
CA SER A 223 -19.44 10.42 8.40
C SER A 223 -20.46 11.53 8.61
N LEU A 224 -20.17 12.75 8.14
CA LEU A 224 -21.09 13.90 8.18
C LEU A 224 -22.32 13.67 7.31
N TYR A 225 -22.15 13.19 6.08
CA TYR A 225 -23.28 12.90 5.19
C TYR A 225 -24.12 11.71 5.69
N HIS A 226 -23.50 10.68 6.28
CA HIS A 226 -24.27 9.61 6.93
C HIS A 226 -25.01 10.13 8.17
N GLY A 227 -24.42 11.05 8.93
CA GLY A 227 -25.07 11.73 10.04
C GLY A 227 -26.27 12.56 9.58
N ALA A 228 -26.20 13.18 8.41
CA ALA A 228 -27.31 13.90 7.82
C ALA A 228 -28.48 12.98 7.47
N LEU A 229 -28.20 11.79 6.93
CA LEU A 229 -29.22 10.77 6.67
C LEU A 229 -29.86 10.26 7.96
N GLN A 230 -29.05 10.01 9.01
CA GLN A 230 -29.56 9.61 10.32
C GLN A 230 -30.45 10.70 10.92
N TYR A 231 -30.02 11.97 10.88
CA TYR A 231 -30.80 13.11 11.35
C TYR A 231 -32.15 13.23 10.61
N GLN A 232 -32.15 13.07 9.28
CA GLN A 232 -33.40 13.06 8.49
C GLN A 232 -34.31 11.90 8.87
N TRP A 233 -33.74 10.72 9.12
CA TRP A 233 -34.50 9.55 9.56
C TRP A 233 -35.15 9.77 10.92
N ASP A 234 -34.41 10.33 11.88
CA ASP A 234 -34.93 10.66 13.21
C ASP A 234 -36.08 11.67 13.11
N LEU A 235 -35.92 12.73 12.31
CA LEU A 235 -36.98 13.72 12.06
C LEU A 235 -38.25 13.10 11.46
N ALA A 236 -38.09 12.17 10.52
CA ALA A 236 -39.22 11.52 9.85
C ALA A 236 -40.11 10.74 10.83
N GLN A 237 -39.50 10.06 11.82
CA GLN A 237 -40.25 9.28 12.83
C GLN A 237 -41.16 10.13 13.70
N TYR A 238 -40.80 11.39 13.97
CA TYR A 238 -41.64 12.29 14.75
C TYR A 238 -42.72 12.99 13.90
N SER A 239 -42.53 13.04 12.57
CA SER A 239 -43.41 13.76 11.63
C SER A 239 -44.68 13.01 11.19
N GLU A 240 -44.78 11.69 11.43
CA GLU A 240 -45.96 10.88 11.07
C GLU A 240 -47.26 11.26 11.83
N SER A 241 -47.19 12.20 12.77
CA SER A 241 -48.33 12.66 13.58
C SER A 241 -49.08 13.87 13.04
N THR A 242 -48.55 14.58 12.04
CA THR A 242 -49.14 15.84 11.54
C THR A 242 -49.24 15.82 10.02
N SER A 243 -50.45 15.51 9.54
CA SER A 243 -50.86 15.74 8.16
C SER A 243 -50.94 17.24 7.88
N ASP A 244 -49.83 17.89 7.52
CA ASP A 244 -49.92 19.16 6.81
C ASP A 244 -48.74 19.41 5.86
N GLY A 245 -49.10 19.75 4.62
CA GLY A 245 -48.23 19.73 3.45
C GLY A 245 -47.30 20.95 3.34
N SER A 246 -46.21 20.97 4.10
CA SER A 246 -45.09 21.90 3.88
C SER A 246 -43.75 21.17 3.68
N SER A 247 -43.73 20.20 2.76
CA SER A 247 -42.48 19.56 2.30
C SER A 247 -41.77 20.47 1.29
N LYS A 248 -41.09 21.52 1.76
CA LYS A 248 -40.22 22.38 0.94
C LYS A 248 -38.84 22.65 1.54
N GLN A 249 -38.30 21.68 2.28
CA GLN A 249 -36.92 21.75 2.78
C GLN A 249 -36.13 20.45 2.59
N SER A 250 -36.58 19.59 1.67
CA SER A 250 -35.92 18.32 1.34
C SER A 250 -35.60 18.28 -0.15
N GLN A 251 -34.72 19.18 -0.59
CA GLN A 251 -34.10 19.09 -1.89
C GLN A 251 -32.61 19.41 -1.69
N HIS A 252 -31.75 18.46 -2.04
CA HIS A 252 -30.29 18.55 -2.19
C HIS A 252 -29.30 18.14 -1.08
N HIS A 253 -29.69 17.53 0.04
CA HIS A 253 -28.69 17.17 1.05
C HIS A 253 -28.74 15.67 1.36
N GLY A 254 -27.92 14.86 0.68
CA GLY A 254 -27.87 13.45 1.08
C GLY A 254 -27.00 12.47 0.30
N ASP A 255 -26.35 12.83 -0.81
CA ASP A 255 -25.48 11.85 -1.47
C ASP A 255 -24.01 12.07 -1.14
N THR A 256 -23.48 11.19 -0.29
CA THR A 256 -22.04 11.15 0.01
C THR A 256 -21.22 11.00 -1.28
N SER A 257 -21.78 10.29 -2.27
CA SER A 257 -21.13 10.05 -3.55
C SER A 257 -20.96 11.35 -4.34
N GLU A 258 -21.97 12.23 -4.34
CA GLU A 258 -21.90 13.54 -5.01
C GLU A 258 -20.84 14.43 -4.37
N ALA A 259 -20.77 14.46 -3.04
CA ALA A 259 -19.76 15.23 -2.32
C ALA A 259 -18.34 14.73 -2.60
N ILE A 260 -18.11 13.42 -2.55
CA ILE A 260 -16.82 12.81 -2.86
C ILE A 260 -16.43 13.06 -4.33
N LEU A 261 -17.37 12.96 -5.26
CA LEU A 261 -17.14 13.26 -6.68
C LEU A 261 -16.80 14.74 -6.90
N ALA A 262 -17.38 15.66 -6.12
CA ALA A 262 -17.00 17.06 -6.16
C ALA A 262 -15.55 17.29 -5.68
N VAL A 263 -15.14 16.63 -4.59
CA VAL A 263 -13.75 16.66 -4.13
C VAL A 263 -12.82 16.08 -5.19
N LEU A 264 -13.18 14.95 -5.78
CA LEU A 264 -12.41 14.30 -6.83
C LEU A 264 -12.24 15.21 -8.06
N ALA A 265 -13.32 15.81 -8.55
CA ALA A 265 -13.30 16.69 -9.70
C ALA A 265 -12.38 17.90 -9.49
N GLN A 266 -12.34 18.44 -8.27
CA GLN A 266 -11.45 19.55 -7.92
C GLN A 266 -9.99 19.11 -7.74
N ALA A 267 -9.76 17.88 -7.26
CA ALA A 267 -8.42 17.31 -7.11
C ALA A 267 -7.79 16.86 -8.44
N GLN A 268 -8.60 16.63 -9.47
CA GLN A 268 -8.16 16.27 -10.84
C GLN A 268 -7.65 17.45 -11.67
N ASP A 269 -7.15 18.52 -11.04
CA ASP A 269 -6.61 19.66 -11.78
C ASP A 269 -5.48 19.22 -12.75
N ALA A 270 -5.43 19.85 -13.91
CA ALA A 270 -4.59 19.43 -15.03
C ALA A 270 -3.09 19.43 -14.71
N ASP A 271 -2.67 20.28 -13.76
CA ASP A 271 -1.28 20.36 -13.29
C ASP A 271 -0.86 19.12 -12.47
N VAL A 272 -1.81 18.48 -11.77
CA VAL A 272 -1.57 17.25 -10.98
C VAL A 272 -1.42 16.03 -11.90
N GLN A 273 -2.21 15.94 -12.98
CA GLN A 273 -2.18 14.80 -13.89
C GLN A 273 -0.93 14.74 -14.79
N GLN A 274 -0.34 15.88 -15.14
CA GLN A 274 0.81 15.91 -16.07
C GLN A 274 2.15 15.56 -15.41
N SER A 275 2.26 15.61 -14.08
CA SER A 275 3.57 15.61 -13.42
C SER A 275 4.17 14.21 -13.17
N LEU A 276 3.41 13.16 -12.82
CA LEU A 276 4.03 11.93 -12.27
C LEU A 276 3.31 10.58 -12.54
N PRO A 277 2.89 10.23 -13.78
CA PRO A 277 2.05 9.04 -13.96
C PRO A 277 2.71 7.71 -13.57
N GLU A 278 4.03 7.56 -13.71
CA GLU A 278 4.69 6.26 -13.53
C GLU A 278 5.42 6.11 -12.19
N ALA A 279 5.82 7.22 -11.56
CA ALA A 279 6.48 7.19 -10.25
C ALA A 279 5.50 6.76 -9.16
N PHE A 280 4.23 7.18 -9.25
CA PHE A 280 3.24 6.87 -8.22
C PHE A 280 2.93 5.38 -8.11
N LEU A 281 2.83 4.63 -9.21
CA LEU A 281 2.61 3.17 -9.15
C LEU A 281 3.73 2.44 -8.38
N GLN A 282 4.98 2.84 -8.61
CA GLN A 282 6.14 2.26 -7.94
C GLN A 282 6.13 2.56 -6.44
N VAL A 283 5.83 3.81 -6.10
CA VAL A 283 5.76 4.28 -4.71
C VAL A 283 4.54 3.73 -3.99
N ALA A 284 3.40 3.57 -4.67
CA ALA A 284 2.19 2.96 -4.12
C ALA A 284 2.46 1.52 -3.66
N ALA A 285 3.12 0.70 -4.49
CA ALA A 285 3.50 -0.65 -4.09
C ALA A 285 4.41 -0.64 -2.84
N ALA A 286 5.45 0.19 -2.84
CA ALA A 286 6.36 0.34 -1.69
C ALA A 286 5.65 0.87 -0.42
N ALA A 287 4.72 1.82 -0.57
CA ALA A 287 3.93 2.38 0.52
C ALA A 287 3.00 1.32 1.14
N THR A 288 2.42 0.42 0.34
CA THR A 288 1.60 -0.68 0.88
C THR A 288 2.42 -1.65 1.75
N LEU A 289 3.67 -1.94 1.36
CA LEU A 289 4.58 -2.76 2.18
C LEU A 289 4.94 -2.04 3.48
N SER A 290 5.31 -0.75 3.38
CA SER A 290 5.63 0.07 4.55
C SER A 290 4.45 0.19 5.52
N ALA A 291 3.22 0.38 5.00
CA ALA A 291 2.02 0.45 5.81
C ALA A 291 1.73 -0.87 6.55
N ALA A 292 1.96 -2.02 5.90
CA ALA A 292 1.83 -3.33 6.53
C ALA A 292 2.85 -3.52 7.66
N ASP A 293 4.12 -3.16 7.44
CA ASP A 293 5.18 -3.23 8.45
C ASP A 293 4.88 -2.33 9.66
N HIS A 294 4.45 -1.09 9.40
CA HIS A 294 4.02 -0.14 10.43
C HIS A 294 2.81 -0.65 11.22
N GLY A 295 1.84 -1.28 10.56
CA GLY A 295 0.68 -1.89 11.21
C GLY A 295 1.08 -2.98 12.19
N VAL A 296 1.98 -3.89 11.79
CA VAL A 296 2.51 -4.95 12.67
C VAL A 296 3.26 -4.35 13.85
N HIS A 297 4.15 -3.38 13.63
CA HIS A 297 4.91 -2.75 14.69
C HIS A 297 4.02 -1.99 15.68
N SER A 298 3.00 -1.30 15.19
CA SER A 298 2.08 -0.52 16.03
C SER A 298 1.24 -1.44 16.93
N LYS A 299 0.72 -2.55 16.39
CA LYS A 299 0.02 -3.60 17.16
C LYS A 299 0.93 -4.26 18.20
N GLU A 300 2.20 -4.48 17.87
CA GLU A 300 3.17 -5.01 18.83
C GLU A 300 3.47 -4.03 19.97
N GLN A 301 3.59 -2.73 19.66
CA GLN A 301 3.79 -1.71 20.70
C GLN A 301 2.55 -1.56 21.60
N ALA A 302 1.34 -1.65 21.02
CA ALA A 302 0.08 -1.62 21.76
C ALA A 302 -0.02 -2.79 22.75
N SER A 303 0.27 -4.03 22.31
CA SER A 303 0.22 -5.21 23.17
C SER A 303 1.24 -5.19 24.31
N ARG A 304 2.40 -4.52 24.10
CA ARG A 304 3.43 -4.33 25.14
C ARG A 304 3.08 -3.24 26.15
N ARG A 305 2.43 -2.16 25.72
CA ARG A 305 2.13 -0.99 26.56
C ARG A 305 0.91 -1.20 27.47
N SER A 306 0.00 -2.11 27.15
CA SER A 306 -1.22 -2.29 27.94
C SER A 306 -1.65 -3.75 28.07
N ARG A 307 -1.79 -4.22 29.32
CA ARG A 307 -2.50 -5.48 29.64
C ARG A 307 -4.03 -5.31 29.65
N THR A 308 -4.53 -4.08 29.50
CA THR A 308 -5.94 -3.70 29.74
C THR A 308 -6.62 -3.05 28.54
N LEU A 309 -5.88 -2.71 27.47
CA LEU A 309 -6.49 -2.39 26.18
C LEU A 309 -6.94 -3.72 25.56
N PRO A 310 -8.17 -3.81 25.04
CA PRO A 310 -8.60 -4.98 24.28
C PRO A 310 -7.58 -5.30 23.17
N ASP A 311 -7.45 -6.58 22.78
CA ASP A 311 -6.72 -6.97 21.55
C ASP A 311 -7.21 -6.19 20.31
N ASP A 312 -8.42 -5.60 20.41
CA ASP A 312 -9.06 -4.71 19.46
C ASP A 312 -8.72 -3.21 19.64
N ALA A 313 -7.56 -2.86 20.20
CA ALA A 313 -6.98 -1.51 20.00
C ALA A 313 -6.58 -1.39 18.52
N GLN A 314 -7.59 -1.34 17.66
CA GLN A 314 -7.51 -1.32 16.22
C GLN A 314 -6.97 0.06 15.83
N MET A 315 -5.67 0.13 15.57
CA MET A 315 -5.15 1.18 14.71
C MET A 315 -5.61 0.82 13.30
N PHE A 316 -6.45 1.68 12.73
CA PHE A 316 -7.08 1.44 11.45
C PHE A 316 -6.14 1.86 10.33
N ALA A 317 -5.82 0.95 9.42
CA ALA A 317 -5.14 1.30 8.17
C ALA A 317 -6.14 1.86 7.12
N ASP A 318 -7.42 1.99 7.46
CA ASP A 318 -8.47 2.33 6.49
C ASP A 318 -8.27 3.75 5.94
N GLY A 319 -7.80 4.70 6.75
CA GLY A 319 -7.43 6.05 6.28
C GLY A 319 -6.38 5.99 5.17
N PHE A 320 -5.28 5.26 5.37
CA PHE A 320 -4.27 5.04 4.35
C PHE A 320 -4.85 4.40 3.09
N VAL A 321 -5.66 3.34 3.24
CA VAL A 321 -6.24 2.60 2.11
C VAL A 321 -7.21 3.45 1.29
N VAL A 322 -8.08 4.21 1.95
CA VAL A 322 -9.02 5.14 1.29
C VAL A 322 -8.24 6.24 0.56
N GLY A 323 -7.20 6.80 1.18
CA GLY A 323 -6.34 7.80 0.56
C GLY A 323 -5.57 7.27 -0.65
N LEU A 324 -4.97 6.08 -0.54
CA LEU A 324 -4.29 5.42 -1.66
C LEU A 324 -5.24 5.18 -2.84
N SER A 325 -6.44 4.68 -2.55
CA SER A 325 -7.48 4.44 -3.55
C SER A 325 -7.90 5.75 -4.24
N PHE A 326 -8.08 6.82 -3.47
CA PHE A 326 -8.42 8.14 -3.98
C PHE A 326 -7.30 8.73 -4.86
N ALA A 327 -6.05 8.65 -4.42
CA ALA A 327 -4.91 9.14 -5.19
C ALA A 327 -4.74 8.40 -6.53
N LEU A 328 -4.91 7.07 -6.53
CA LEU A 328 -4.94 6.26 -7.76
C LEU A 328 -6.05 6.71 -8.72
N GLN A 329 -7.22 7.07 -8.18
CA GLN A 329 -8.36 7.56 -8.96
C GLN A 329 -8.12 8.94 -9.55
N VAL A 330 -7.57 9.88 -8.76
CA VAL A 330 -7.25 11.24 -9.23
C VAL A 330 -6.23 11.20 -10.37
N LEU A 331 -5.24 10.31 -10.26
CA LEU A 331 -4.19 10.12 -11.25
C LEU A 331 -4.61 9.24 -12.44
N GLY A 332 -5.80 8.65 -12.43
CA GLY A 332 -6.30 7.77 -13.50
C GLY A 332 -5.50 6.47 -13.65
N GLN A 333 -4.84 6.01 -12.59
CA GLN A 333 -3.92 4.85 -12.60
C GLN A 333 -4.54 3.58 -12.02
N GLN A 334 -5.80 3.62 -11.64
CA GLN A 334 -6.46 2.51 -10.97
C GLN A 334 -6.44 1.22 -11.82
N GLU A 335 -6.74 1.31 -13.11
CA GLU A 335 -6.68 0.15 -14.02
C GLU A 335 -5.26 -0.40 -14.16
N GLN A 336 -4.26 0.48 -14.23
CA GLN A 336 -2.85 0.10 -14.30
C GLN A 336 -2.41 -0.59 -13.00
N PHE A 337 -2.78 -0.06 -11.83
CA PHE A 337 -2.47 -0.71 -10.56
C PHE A 337 -3.13 -2.10 -10.45
N ASN A 338 -4.37 -2.24 -10.94
CA ASN A 338 -5.06 -3.52 -11.00
C ASN A 338 -4.44 -4.50 -12.01
N SER A 339 -3.91 -4.01 -13.15
CA SER A 339 -3.25 -4.84 -14.17
C SER A 339 -1.97 -5.50 -13.63
N LEU A 340 -1.26 -4.83 -12.71
CA LEU A 340 -0.08 -5.39 -12.02
C LEU A 340 -0.39 -6.65 -11.22
N GLN A 341 -1.65 -6.86 -10.84
CA GLN A 341 -2.05 -7.96 -9.96
C GLN A 341 -1.23 -7.97 -8.66
N TRP A 342 -0.90 -6.78 -8.15
CA TRP A 342 0.01 -6.54 -7.03
C TRP A 342 -0.24 -7.48 -5.85
N TRP A 343 -1.50 -7.54 -5.39
CA TRP A 343 -1.90 -8.39 -4.27
C TRP A 343 -1.62 -9.88 -4.51
N ARG A 344 -1.89 -10.38 -5.73
CA ARG A 344 -1.63 -11.78 -6.11
C ARG A 344 -0.14 -12.08 -6.22
N ALA A 345 0.65 -11.13 -6.70
CA ALA A 345 2.10 -11.24 -6.77
C ALA A 345 2.70 -11.31 -5.36
N LEU A 346 2.25 -10.43 -4.47
CA LEU A 346 2.68 -10.32 -3.08
C LEU A 346 2.35 -11.57 -2.27
N ASP A 347 1.13 -12.08 -2.36
CA ASP A 347 0.72 -13.32 -1.69
C ASP A 347 1.58 -14.51 -2.13
N LYS A 348 1.79 -14.67 -3.45
CA LYS A 348 2.63 -15.75 -3.98
C LYS A 348 4.08 -15.63 -3.50
N TYR A 349 4.63 -14.42 -3.47
CA TYR A 349 5.99 -14.18 -3.00
C TYR A 349 6.13 -14.53 -1.51
N HIS A 350 5.25 -14.01 -0.66
CA HIS A 350 5.26 -14.31 0.78
C HIS A 350 5.09 -15.81 1.06
N ASP A 351 4.17 -16.49 0.37
CA ASP A 351 3.97 -17.93 0.51
C ASP A 351 5.24 -18.73 0.16
N GLN A 352 5.98 -18.29 -0.88
CA GLN A 352 7.25 -18.90 -1.25
C GLN A 352 8.32 -18.66 -0.17
N GLN A 353 8.41 -17.43 0.37
CA GLN A 353 9.35 -17.11 1.45
C GLN A 353 9.04 -17.90 2.73
N GLN A 354 7.77 -18.06 3.10
CA GLN A 354 7.37 -18.90 4.23
C GLN A 354 7.76 -20.36 4.03
N LYS A 355 7.54 -20.92 2.84
CA LYS A 355 7.93 -22.31 2.53
C LYS A 355 9.44 -22.51 2.65
N LYS A 356 10.24 -21.56 2.14
CA LYS A 356 11.70 -21.58 2.27
C LYS A 356 12.13 -21.52 3.74
N LEU A 357 11.59 -20.59 4.52
CA LEU A 357 11.90 -20.44 5.95
C LEU A 357 11.49 -21.69 6.75
N ARG A 358 10.30 -22.26 6.50
CA ARG A 358 9.83 -23.47 7.17
C ARG A 358 10.71 -24.68 6.87
N ALA A 359 11.17 -24.84 5.63
CA ALA A 359 12.10 -25.90 5.26
C ALA A 359 13.41 -25.81 6.06
N CYS A 360 13.95 -24.61 6.25
CA CYS A 360 15.18 -24.39 7.01
C CYS A 360 15.00 -24.56 8.54
N THR A 361 13.81 -24.28 9.10
CA THR A 361 13.54 -24.49 10.54
C THR A 361 13.38 -25.97 10.95
N GLY A 362 13.16 -26.88 9.99
CA GLY A 362 12.88 -28.30 10.25
C GLY A 362 14.10 -29.18 10.52
N THR A 363 15.32 -28.71 10.25
CA THR A 363 16.56 -29.50 10.35
C THR A 363 17.32 -29.21 11.65
N LYS A 364 17.32 -30.16 12.61
CA LYS A 364 18.19 -30.13 13.81
C LYS A 364 19.59 -30.66 13.47
N THR A 365 20.68 -30.04 13.97
CA THR A 365 21.78 -30.66 14.77
C THR A 365 23.01 -29.74 14.99
N GLN A 366 23.40 -29.66 16.28
CA GLN A 366 24.65 -29.30 16.98
C GLN A 366 25.57 -28.11 16.63
N VAL A 367 26.03 -27.51 17.73
CA VAL A 367 26.66 -26.21 17.94
C VAL A 367 28.19 -26.30 17.97
N SER A 368 28.88 -25.35 17.34
CA SER A 368 30.07 -24.71 17.92
C SER A 368 30.28 -23.30 17.37
N SER A 369 30.86 -22.45 18.22
CA SER A 369 30.80 -21.00 18.25
C SER A 369 31.78 -20.27 17.32
N THR A 370 31.36 -19.12 16.76
CA THR A 370 31.86 -17.75 17.07
C THR A 370 31.52 -16.76 15.94
N GLY A 371 31.12 -15.52 16.29
CA GLY A 371 31.19 -14.37 15.38
C GLY A 371 29.90 -13.53 15.29
N ALA A 372 29.93 -12.33 15.86
CA ALA A 372 28.83 -11.36 15.95
C ALA A 372 28.52 -10.63 14.63
N VAL A 373 27.25 -10.30 14.37
CA VAL A 373 26.84 -9.28 13.36
C VAL A 373 25.63 -8.47 13.86
N SER A 374 25.87 -7.16 13.98
CA SER A 374 24.91 -6.06 14.17
C SER A 374 24.06 -5.81 12.91
N GLY A 375 22.84 -5.31 13.08
CA GLY A 375 21.73 -5.40 12.12
C GLY A 375 21.85 -4.64 10.79
N ASN A 376 21.19 -5.21 9.77
CA ASN A 376 20.11 -4.59 8.98
C ASN A 376 19.50 -5.69 8.06
N TRP A 377 18.25 -6.04 8.32
CA TRP A 377 17.65 -7.35 8.04
C TRP A 377 17.40 -7.71 6.57
N LEU A 378 17.47 -6.74 5.65
CA LEU A 378 17.32 -6.96 4.20
C LEU A 378 18.56 -7.57 3.53
N GLN A 379 19.76 -7.42 4.10
CA GLN A 379 20.97 -8.06 3.52
C GLN A 379 21.00 -9.59 3.68
N GLY A 380 20.15 -10.15 4.55
CA GLY A 380 20.05 -11.60 4.77
C GLY A 380 19.36 -12.37 3.63
N LEU A 381 18.42 -11.74 2.93
CA LEU A 381 17.75 -12.31 1.75
C LEU A 381 18.73 -12.51 0.59
N PHE A 382 19.73 -11.63 0.47
CA PHE A 382 20.71 -11.69 -0.62
C PHE A 382 21.74 -12.82 -0.52
N LYS A 383 21.91 -13.46 0.64
CA LYS A 383 22.80 -14.63 0.80
C LYS A 383 22.10 -15.98 0.72
N LEU A 384 20.77 -16.01 0.77
CA LEU A 384 20.00 -17.24 0.55
C LEU A 384 19.65 -17.48 -0.92
N GLY A 385 19.87 -16.49 -1.79
CA GLY A 385 19.69 -16.61 -3.24
C GLY A 385 20.98 -16.76 -4.06
N LYS A 386 22.16 -16.41 -3.53
CA LYS A 386 23.37 -16.27 -4.35
C LYS A 386 24.38 -17.43 -4.30
N ASP A 387 24.22 -18.40 -3.41
CA ASP A 387 25.12 -19.58 -3.33
C ASP A 387 24.45 -20.90 -3.75
N ALA A 388 23.20 -20.88 -4.25
CA ALA A 388 22.50 -22.11 -4.60
C ALA A 388 22.91 -22.71 -5.97
N ASP A 389 23.52 -21.93 -6.88
CA ASP A 389 23.76 -22.39 -8.27
C ASP A 389 25.21 -22.17 -8.80
N ALA A 390 26.22 -22.03 -7.95
CA ALA A 390 27.61 -21.97 -8.42
C ALA A 390 28.58 -22.81 -7.55
N HIS A 391 28.71 -24.08 -7.95
CA HIS A 391 29.80 -25.01 -7.65
C HIS A 391 30.15 -25.34 -6.17
N GLN A 392 29.91 -26.63 -5.87
CA GLN A 392 30.63 -27.49 -4.91
C GLN A 392 30.31 -27.34 -3.42
N HIS A 393 29.68 -28.41 -2.89
CA HIS A 393 29.62 -28.79 -1.47
C HIS A 393 29.24 -27.66 -0.50
N VAL A 394 27.97 -27.27 -0.52
CA VAL A 394 27.35 -26.65 0.66
C VAL A 394 27.29 -27.74 1.73
N ASN A 395 28.18 -27.63 2.72
CA ASN A 395 28.05 -28.39 3.95
C ASN A 395 26.66 -28.09 4.53
N SER A 396 25.85 -29.14 4.63
CA SER A 396 24.49 -29.16 5.19
C SER A 396 24.45 -28.84 6.69
N ASP A 397 25.56 -28.46 7.31
CA ASP A 397 25.70 -28.44 8.76
C ASP A 397 25.91 -27.03 9.27
N MET A 398 25.03 -26.65 10.22
CA MET A 398 25.23 -25.71 11.33
C MET A 398 24.47 -24.38 11.25
N PHE A 399 23.15 -24.41 11.54
CA PHE A 399 22.44 -23.28 12.13
C PHE A 399 22.41 -23.45 13.66
N SER A 400 22.79 -22.42 14.43
CA SER A 400 22.75 -22.48 15.91
C SER A 400 21.31 -22.39 16.46
N GLU A 401 21.08 -22.75 17.73
CA GLU A 401 19.76 -22.55 18.38
C GLU A 401 19.31 -21.09 18.36
N VAL A 402 20.27 -20.15 18.40
CA VAL A 402 20.01 -18.71 18.27
C VAL A 402 19.56 -18.36 16.85
N ASP A 403 20.13 -19.00 15.83
CA ASP A 403 19.74 -18.81 14.43
C ASP A 403 18.36 -19.40 14.15
N MET A 404 18.07 -20.57 14.71
CA MET A 404 16.74 -21.19 14.64
C MET A 404 15.67 -20.33 15.32
N GLY A 405 15.98 -19.77 16.50
CA GLY A 405 15.10 -18.83 17.19
C GLY A 405 14.88 -17.53 16.40
N ARG A 406 15.93 -17.01 15.75
CA ARG A 406 15.84 -15.83 14.87
C ARG A 406 14.98 -16.11 13.64
N MET A 407 15.15 -17.27 13.02
CA MET A 407 14.35 -17.70 11.87
C MET A 407 12.88 -17.93 12.25
N GLN A 408 12.62 -18.46 13.45
CA GLN A 408 11.25 -18.63 13.95
C GLN A 408 10.57 -17.29 14.21
N LEU A 409 11.28 -16.32 14.80
CA LEU A 409 10.79 -14.95 14.94
C LEU A 409 10.53 -14.30 13.58
N GLN A 410 11.40 -14.55 12.60
CA GLN A 410 11.24 -14.01 11.25
C GLN A 410 10.04 -14.63 10.52
N LEU A 411 9.80 -15.93 10.67
CA LEU A 411 8.60 -16.58 10.16
C LEU A 411 7.32 -15.99 10.78
N GLN A 412 7.32 -15.79 12.11
CA GLN A 412 6.19 -15.16 12.80
C GLN A 412 5.94 -13.73 12.33
N HIS A 413 6.99 -12.95 12.13
CA HIS A 413 6.87 -11.59 11.60
C HIS A 413 6.26 -11.61 10.18
N LEU A 414 6.78 -12.46 9.30
CA LEU A 414 6.30 -12.56 7.91
C LEU A 414 4.85 -13.06 7.83
N GLU A 415 4.43 -13.94 8.74
CA GLU A 415 3.02 -14.36 8.90
C GLU A 415 2.12 -13.19 9.33
N ARG A 416 2.57 -12.33 10.25
CA ARG A 416 1.81 -11.13 10.66
C ARG A 416 1.71 -10.10 9.54
N VAL A 417 2.82 -9.83 8.85
CA VAL A 417 2.82 -8.90 7.71
C VAL A 417 1.84 -9.38 6.63
N GLN A 418 1.80 -10.70 6.33
CA GLN A 418 0.83 -11.25 5.39
C GLN A 418 -0.63 -11.08 5.85
N GLN A 419 -0.89 -11.15 7.17
CA GLN A 419 -2.23 -10.88 7.70
C GLN A 419 -2.63 -9.41 7.53
N GLU A 420 -1.72 -8.46 7.80
CA GLU A 420 -1.98 -7.03 7.56
C GLU A 420 -2.22 -6.73 6.09
N ILE A 421 -1.41 -7.30 5.19
CA ILE A 421 -1.60 -7.15 3.73
C ILE A 421 -2.99 -7.60 3.31
N LYS A 422 -3.49 -8.72 3.84
CA LYS A 422 -4.85 -9.21 3.53
C LYS A 422 -5.94 -8.28 4.03
N LEU A 423 -5.74 -7.64 5.19
CA LEU A 423 -6.66 -6.62 5.70
C LEU A 423 -6.66 -5.39 4.78
N ILE A 424 -5.47 -4.88 4.43
CA ILE A 424 -5.29 -3.76 3.51
C ILE A 424 -5.98 -4.06 2.16
N GLN A 425 -5.73 -5.23 1.58
CA GLN A 425 -6.37 -5.66 0.34
C GLN A 425 -7.89 -5.72 0.46
N SER A 426 -8.42 -6.33 1.52
CA SER A 426 -9.87 -6.44 1.72
C SER A 426 -10.53 -5.07 1.86
N THR A 427 -9.87 -4.14 2.58
CA THR A 427 -10.36 -2.76 2.68
C THR A 427 -10.29 -2.08 1.32
N PHE A 428 -9.20 -2.26 0.57
CA PHE A 428 -8.99 -1.68 -0.76
C PHE A 428 -10.09 -2.12 -1.72
N GLU A 429 -10.37 -3.43 -1.80
CA GLU A 429 -11.44 -3.98 -2.65
C GLU A 429 -12.85 -3.51 -2.22
N ALA A 430 -13.03 -3.12 -0.96
CA ALA A 430 -14.29 -2.65 -0.41
C ALA A 430 -14.49 -1.12 -0.55
N VAL A 431 -13.47 -0.34 -0.91
CA VAL A 431 -13.62 1.11 -1.06
C VAL A 431 -14.52 1.40 -2.28
N PRO A 432 -15.66 2.10 -2.10
CA PRO A 432 -16.60 2.36 -3.21
C PRO A 432 -15.98 3.15 -4.36
N LEU A 433 -14.96 3.97 -4.07
CA LEU A 433 -14.17 4.72 -5.06
C LEU A 433 -13.56 3.82 -6.13
N ILE A 434 -13.34 2.55 -5.83
CA ILE A 434 -12.73 1.58 -6.75
C ILE A 434 -13.77 0.93 -7.69
N GLN A 435 -15.07 1.06 -7.41
CA GLN A 435 -16.14 0.42 -8.19
C GLN A 435 -16.88 1.37 -9.14
N MET A 436 -16.47 2.64 -9.23
CA MET A 436 -16.96 3.63 -10.20
C MET A 436 -16.02 3.71 -11.39
#